data_AF-A0A7X7V7J8-F1
#
_entry.id   AF-A0A7X7V7J8-F1
#
_cell.length_a   1.000
_cell.length_b   1.000
_cell.length_c   1.000
_cell.angle_alpha   90.00
_cell.angle_beta   90.00
_cell.angle_gamma   90.00
#
_symmetry.space_group_name_H-M   'P 1'
#
loop_
_entity.id
_entity.type
_entity.pdbx_description
1 polymer ?
#
loop_
_entity_poly.entity_id
_entity_poly.type
_entity_poly.pdbx_seq_one_letter_code
_entity_poly.pdbx_strand_id
1 'polypeptide(L)'
;MAERPSASDYLQVLKTTVPNMVDQIGELAKAELKPAAKHGGIGAGALGGAAVVGLTVLKLLMLTFAFALSMMYHELAGFNPLTALTLGFLTTAVLGLIIVAVFALFGRNQVMKVKAPSATIAEARASLGAITDAIENGVADAQQRRIPTDAIEVTGSAKLPKRRTDHWSE
;
A
#
# COMPACT_ATOMS: atom_id res chain seq x y z
N MET A 1 15.55 -30.73 38.04
CA MET A 1 16.05 -29.44 37.52
C MET A 1 15.58 -29.33 36.08
N ALA A 2 14.88 -28.27 35.69
CA ALA A 2 14.46 -28.10 34.29
C ALA A 2 15.70 -27.86 33.42
N GLU A 3 15.88 -28.70 32.41
CA GLU A 3 16.94 -28.59 31.42
C GLU A 3 16.78 -27.25 30.69
N ARG A 4 17.79 -26.38 30.80
CA ARG A 4 17.72 -25.05 30.18
C ARG A 4 17.81 -25.23 28.67
N PRO A 5 16.86 -24.69 27.88
CA PRO A 5 16.90 -24.84 26.43
C PRO A 5 18.25 -24.37 25.88
N SER A 6 18.81 -25.13 24.95
CA SER A 6 20.11 -24.80 24.39
C SER A 6 19.98 -23.64 23.41
N ALA A 7 21.07 -22.90 23.17
CA ALA A 7 21.07 -21.84 22.16
C ALA A 7 20.72 -22.33 20.74
N SER A 8 20.81 -23.65 20.48
CA SER A 8 20.35 -24.26 19.24
C SER A 8 18.82 -24.27 19.15
N ASP A 9 18.13 -24.57 20.26
CA ASP A 9 16.67 -24.65 20.31
C ASP A 9 16.03 -23.27 20.07
N TYR A 10 16.61 -22.21 20.64
CA TYR A 10 16.16 -20.82 20.40
C TYR A 10 16.34 -20.39 18.94
N LEU A 11 17.48 -20.73 18.32
CA LEU A 11 17.72 -20.46 16.91
C LEU A 11 16.75 -21.23 16.01
N GLN A 12 16.44 -22.47 16.38
CA GLN A 12 15.51 -23.31 15.64
C GLN A 12 14.11 -22.72 15.71
N VAL A 13 13.64 -22.34 16.90
CA VAL A 13 12.36 -21.64 17.09
C VAL A 13 12.31 -20.34 16.29
N LEU A 14 13.37 -19.52 16.30
CA LEU A 14 13.38 -18.28 15.52
C LEU A 14 13.29 -18.55 14.01
N LYS A 15 14.03 -19.55 13.53
CA LYS A 15 14.01 -19.98 12.12
C LYS A 15 12.65 -20.50 11.66
N THR A 16 11.83 -21.07 12.54
CA THR A 16 10.47 -21.50 12.21
C THR A 16 9.43 -20.41 12.45
N THR A 17 9.53 -19.67 13.55
CA THR A 17 8.50 -18.70 13.96
C THR A 17 8.50 -17.46 13.07
N VAL A 18 9.65 -16.93 12.66
CA VAL A 18 9.71 -15.72 11.82
C VAL A 18 9.07 -15.94 10.45
N PRO A 19 9.41 -17.00 9.68
CA PRO A 19 8.74 -17.27 8.41
C PRO A 19 7.24 -17.53 8.58
N ASN A 20 6.85 -18.31 9.60
CA ASN A 20 5.44 -18.60 9.87
C ASN A 20 4.63 -17.34 10.18
N MET A 21 5.20 -16.38 10.92
CA MET A 21 4.54 -15.10 11.18
C MET A 21 4.42 -14.24 9.91
N VAL A 22 5.47 -14.19 9.08
CA VAL A 22 5.43 -13.47 7.79
C VAL A 22 4.35 -14.05 6.88
N ASP A 23 4.23 -15.38 6.81
CA ASP A 23 3.18 -16.05 6.03
C ASP A 23 1.79 -15.75 6.59
N GLN A 24 1.61 -15.75 7.92
CA GLN A 24 0.34 -15.41 8.55
C GLN A 24 -0.08 -13.95 8.32
N ILE A 25 0.86 -13.00 8.43
CA ILE A 25 0.61 -11.59 8.11
C ILE A 25 0.26 -11.44 6.63
N GLY A 26 0.92 -12.18 5.74
CA GLY A 26 0.62 -12.19 4.31
C GLY A 26 -0.77 -12.74 4.00
N GLU A 27 -1.17 -13.84 4.62
CA GLU A 27 -2.51 -14.43 4.46
C GLU A 27 -3.61 -13.54 5.06
N LEU A 28 -3.36 -12.92 6.21
CA LEU A 28 -4.29 -11.98 6.82
C LEU A 28 -4.42 -10.70 5.98
N ALA A 29 -3.30 -10.15 5.51
CA ALA A 29 -3.29 -9.02 4.60
C ALA A 29 -4.04 -9.35 3.31
N LYS A 30 -3.89 -10.55 2.74
CA LYS A 30 -4.73 -11.00 1.61
C LYS A 30 -6.20 -11.09 2.01
N ALA A 31 -6.53 -11.62 3.18
CA ALA A 31 -7.91 -11.75 3.65
C ALA A 31 -8.61 -10.39 3.83
N GLU A 32 -7.87 -9.33 4.18
CA GLU A 32 -8.40 -7.97 4.32
C GLU A 32 -8.33 -7.16 3.02
N LEU A 33 -7.21 -7.22 2.30
CA LEU A 33 -6.97 -6.46 1.08
C LEU A 33 -7.76 -7.02 -0.11
N LYS A 34 -7.97 -8.33 -0.20
CA LYS A 34 -8.73 -8.93 -1.31
C LYS A 34 -10.18 -8.47 -1.35
N PRO A 35 -10.97 -8.49 -0.26
CA PRO A 35 -12.32 -7.92 -0.27
C PRO A 35 -12.28 -6.40 -0.47
N ALA A 36 -11.36 -5.67 0.15
CA ALA A 36 -11.22 -4.23 -0.06
C ALA A 36 -10.94 -3.88 -1.54
N ALA A 37 -10.01 -4.58 -2.18
CA ALA A 37 -9.69 -4.44 -3.59
C ALA A 37 -10.84 -4.88 -4.50
N LYS A 38 -11.57 -5.95 -4.13
CA LYS A 38 -12.74 -6.40 -4.88
C LYS A 38 -13.86 -5.37 -4.83
N HIS A 39 -14.20 -4.85 -3.65
CA HIS A 39 -15.24 -3.83 -3.49
C HIS A 39 -14.82 -2.50 -4.12
N GLY A 40 -13.56 -2.10 -3.96
CA GLY A 40 -12.99 -0.94 -4.65
C GLY A 40 -13.04 -1.09 -6.17
N GLY A 41 -12.70 -2.27 -6.70
CA GLY A 41 -12.74 -2.57 -8.13
C GLY A 41 -14.16 -2.62 -8.69
N ILE A 42 -15.10 -3.26 -7.99
CA ILE A 42 -16.52 -3.27 -8.38
C ILE A 42 -17.09 -1.85 -8.33
N GLY A 43 -16.79 -1.08 -7.28
CA GLY A 43 -17.25 0.30 -7.14
C GLY A 43 -16.71 1.19 -8.25
N ALA A 44 -15.39 1.12 -8.52
CA ALA A 44 -14.77 1.85 -9.61
C ALA A 44 -15.31 1.42 -10.98
N GLY A 45 -15.53 0.11 -11.20
CA GLY A 45 -16.12 -0.42 -12.42
C GLY A 45 -17.57 0.02 -12.63
N ALA A 46 -18.39 -0.02 -11.58
CA ALA A 46 -19.79 0.42 -11.63
C ALA A 46 -19.89 1.93 -11.87
N LEU A 47 -19.08 2.75 -11.20
CA LEU A 47 -19.02 4.19 -11.44
C LEU A 47 -18.50 4.50 -12.85
N GLY A 48 -17.50 3.76 -13.33
CA GLY A 48 -17.00 3.87 -14.70
C GLY A 48 -18.09 3.53 -15.74
N GLY A 49 -18.82 2.43 -15.55
CA GLY A 49 -19.95 2.05 -16.40
C GLY A 49 -21.07 3.09 -16.38
N ALA A 50 -21.44 3.57 -15.20
CA ALA A 50 -22.44 4.63 -15.03
C ALA A 50 -22.00 5.93 -15.72
N ALA A 51 -20.71 6.27 -15.70
CA ALA A 51 -20.18 7.42 -16.42
C ALA A 51 -20.34 7.27 -17.94
N VAL A 52 -20.08 6.09 -18.51
CA VAL A 52 -20.25 5.84 -19.95
C VAL A 52 -21.73 5.97 -20.36
N VAL A 53 -22.63 5.32 -19.61
CA VAL A 53 -24.08 5.39 -19.89
C VAL A 53 -24.58 6.82 -19.68
N GLY A 54 -24.19 7.47 -18.58
CA GLY A 54 -24.56 8.84 -18.26
C GLY A 54 -24.10 9.84 -19.32
N LEU A 55 -22.87 9.72 -19.82
CA LEU A 55 -22.36 10.54 -20.93
C LEU A 55 -23.11 10.28 -22.23
N THR A 56 -23.57 9.05 -22.47
CA THR A 56 -24.37 8.70 -23.65
C THR A 56 -25.75 9.35 -23.58
N VAL A 57 -26.45 9.23 -22.45
CA VAL A 57 -27.74 9.89 -22.21
C VAL A 57 -27.59 11.41 -22.28
N LEU A 58 -26.53 11.97 -21.69
CA LEU A 58 -26.25 13.40 -21.74
C LEU A 58 -26.04 13.89 -23.18
N LYS A 59 -25.35 13.13 -24.04
CA LYS A 59 -25.22 13.45 -25.48
C LYS A 59 -26.58 13.50 -26.17
N LEU A 60 -27.46 12.55 -25.88
CA LEU A 60 -28.81 12.56 -26.45
C LEU A 60 -29.61 13.77 -25.97
N LEU A 61 -29.51 14.13 -24.68
CA LEU A 61 -30.15 15.34 -24.15
C LEU A 61 -29.59 16.62 -24.79
N MET A 62 -28.28 16.70 -24.98
CA MET A 62 -27.63 17.82 -25.69
C MET A 62 -28.11 17.91 -27.13
N LEU A 63 -28.29 16.78 -27.82
CA LEU A 63 -28.82 16.74 -29.18
C LEU A 63 -30.27 17.25 -29.23
N THR A 64 -31.12 16.77 -28.32
CA THR A 64 -32.50 17.25 -28.17
C THR A 64 -32.55 18.74 -27.89
N PHE A 65 -31.68 19.24 -27.02
CA PHE A 65 -31.58 20.66 -26.69
C PHE A 65 -31.13 21.50 -27.89
N ALA A 66 -30.12 21.05 -28.63
CA ALA A 66 -29.67 21.71 -29.87
C ALA A 66 -30.78 21.77 -30.91
N PHE A 67 -31.55 20.69 -31.05
CA PHE A 67 -32.68 20.65 -31.97
C PHE A 67 -33.82 21.58 -31.52
N ALA A 68 -34.11 21.65 -30.23
CA ALA A 68 -35.09 22.60 -29.68
C ALA A 68 -34.68 24.06 -29.92
N LEU A 69 -33.42 24.41 -29.71
CA LEU A 69 -32.90 25.74 -30.05
C LEU A 69 -32.97 26.02 -31.55
N SER A 70 -32.72 25.01 -32.39
CA SER A 70 -32.85 25.14 -33.84
C SER A 70 -34.28 25.49 -34.26
N MET A 71 -35.28 24.82 -33.68
CA MET A 71 -36.69 25.19 -33.91
C MET A 71 -36.99 26.60 -33.42
N MET A 72 -36.50 26.97 -32.24
CA MET A 72 -36.69 28.32 -31.72
C MET A 72 -36.12 29.39 -32.68
N TYR A 73 -34.93 29.16 -33.25
CA TYR A 73 -34.34 30.07 -34.23
C TYR A 73 -35.13 30.13 -35.55
N HIS A 74 -35.74 29.02 -35.97
CA HIS A 74 -36.58 29.02 -37.15
C HIS A 74 -37.88 29.81 -36.92
N GLU A 75 -38.58 29.52 -35.82
CA GLU A 75 -39.89 30.09 -35.50
C GLU A 75 -39.82 31.57 -35.09
N LEU A 76 -38.87 31.95 -34.22
CA LEU A 76 -38.82 33.30 -33.65
C LEU A 76 -37.98 34.27 -34.49
N ALA A 77 -36.90 33.80 -35.10
CA ALA A 77 -35.97 34.65 -35.84
C ALA A 77 -36.16 34.55 -37.37
N GLY A 78 -37.06 33.68 -37.85
CA GLY A 78 -37.39 33.55 -39.27
C GLY A 78 -36.25 33.03 -40.14
N PHE A 79 -35.22 32.42 -39.53
CA PHE A 79 -34.11 31.87 -40.28
C PHE A 79 -34.55 30.67 -41.12
N ASN A 80 -33.93 30.47 -42.28
CA ASN A 80 -34.11 29.26 -43.07
C ASN A 80 -33.83 28.02 -42.18
N PRO A 81 -34.60 26.92 -42.31
CA PRO A 81 -34.42 25.70 -41.52
C PRO A 81 -32.96 25.22 -41.43
N LEU A 82 -32.19 25.30 -42.52
CA LEU A 82 -30.80 24.87 -42.54
C LEU A 82 -29.91 25.78 -41.66
N THR A 83 -30.06 27.09 -41.79
CA THR A 83 -29.32 28.06 -40.98
C THR A 83 -29.71 27.94 -39.50
N ALA A 84 -31.01 27.83 -39.21
CA ALA A 84 -31.50 27.66 -37.85
C ALA A 84 -30.95 26.39 -37.18
N LEU A 85 -30.87 25.29 -37.93
CA LEU A 85 -30.25 24.04 -37.49
C LEU A 85 -28.77 24.23 -37.14
N THR A 86 -28.00 24.88 -38.03
CA THR A 86 -26.57 25.13 -37.75
C THR A 86 -26.37 26.00 -36.52
N LEU A 87 -27.20 27.03 -36.32
CA LEU A 87 -27.11 27.93 -35.18
C LEU A 87 -27.50 27.24 -33.86
N GLY A 88 -28.54 26.40 -33.84
CA GLY A 88 -28.95 25.67 -32.63
C GLY A 88 -27.86 24.70 -32.13
N PHE A 89 -27.21 24.00 -33.06
CA PHE A 89 -26.08 23.12 -32.74
C PHE A 89 -24.83 23.90 -32.35
N LEU A 90 -24.53 25.01 -33.03
CA LEU A 90 -23.38 25.86 -32.70
C LEU A 90 -23.53 26.48 -31.30
N THR A 91 -24.70 27.03 -30.98
CA THR A 91 -24.98 27.59 -29.65
C THR A 91 -24.83 26.53 -28.56
N THR A 92 -25.40 25.33 -28.77
CA THR A 92 -25.23 24.21 -27.83
C THR A 92 -23.77 23.79 -27.69
N ALA A 93 -23.01 23.76 -28.77
CA ALA A 93 -21.59 23.43 -28.73
C ALA A 93 -20.77 24.44 -27.92
N VAL A 94 -21.02 25.74 -28.10
CA VAL A 94 -20.35 26.80 -27.33
C VAL A 94 -20.70 26.69 -25.83
N LEU A 95 -21.97 26.48 -25.50
CA LEU A 95 -22.40 26.25 -24.11
C LEU A 95 -21.74 24.99 -23.53
N GLY A 96 -21.66 23.92 -24.31
CA GLY A 96 -20.99 22.68 -23.95
C GLY A 96 -19.50 22.88 -23.66
N LEU A 97 -18.79 23.69 -24.45
CA LEU A 97 -17.38 24.01 -24.22
C LEU A 97 -17.17 24.77 -22.90
N ILE A 98 -18.08 25.69 -22.56
CA ILE A 98 -18.03 26.39 -21.27
C ILE A 98 -18.20 25.39 -20.12
N ILE A 99 -19.18 24.50 -20.21
CA ILE A 99 -19.39 23.45 -19.21
C ILE A 99 -18.14 22.57 -19.08
N VAL A 100 -17.58 22.10 -20.19
CA VAL A 100 -16.36 21.29 -20.20
C VAL A 100 -15.19 22.02 -19.53
N ALA A 101 -15.00 23.30 -19.81
CA ALA A 101 -13.95 24.09 -19.17
C ALA A 101 -14.10 24.13 -17.64
N VAL A 102 -15.32 24.33 -17.13
CA VAL A 102 -15.60 24.32 -15.68
C VAL A 102 -15.28 22.95 -15.08
N PHE A 103 -15.77 21.86 -15.69
CA PHE A 103 -15.51 20.50 -15.21
C PHE A 103 -14.02 20.14 -15.25
N ALA A 104 -13.31 20.55 -16.31
CA ALA A 104 -11.87 20.31 -16.44
C ALA A 104 -11.07 21.04 -15.34
N LEU A 105 -11.40 22.30 -15.06
CA LEU A 105 -10.76 23.07 -14.00
C LEU A 105 -11.06 22.49 -12.62
N PHE A 106 -12.32 22.16 -12.34
CA PHE A 106 -12.71 21.55 -11.07
C PHE A 106 -12.03 20.19 -10.86
N GLY A 107 -12.11 19.31 -11.87
CA GLY A 107 -11.50 17.99 -11.82
C GLY A 107 -9.98 18.05 -11.63
N ARG A 108 -9.30 18.92 -12.38
CA ARG A 108 -7.86 19.16 -12.22
C ARG A 108 -7.51 19.61 -10.81
N ASN A 109 -8.26 20.56 -10.25
CA ASN A 109 -8.02 21.06 -8.89
C ASN A 109 -8.19 19.96 -7.83
N GLN A 110 -9.11 19.03 -8.02
CA GLN A 110 -9.30 17.91 -7.10
C GLN A 110 -8.19 16.87 -7.24
N VAL A 111 -7.77 16.53 -8.46
CA VAL A 111 -6.65 15.60 -8.71
C VAL A 111 -5.35 16.15 -8.12
N MET A 112 -5.09 17.46 -8.25
CA MET A 112 -3.90 18.10 -7.67
C MET A 112 -3.86 18.07 -6.14
N LYS A 113 -4.98 17.81 -5.46
CA LYS A 113 -5.03 17.65 -4.00
C LYS A 113 -4.66 16.24 -3.54
N VAL A 114 -4.61 15.26 -4.44
CA VAL A 114 -4.23 13.88 -4.11
C VAL A 114 -2.74 13.83 -3.82
N LYS A 115 -2.39 13.59 -2.55
CA LYS A 115 -1.00 13.36 -2.11
C LYS A 115 -0.79 11.86 -1.93
N ALA A 116 0.38 11.36 -2.31
CA ALA A 116 0.77 10.01 -1.98
C ALA A 116 0.82 9.82 -0.44
N PRO A 117 0.47 8.65 0.10
CA PRO A 117 0.55 8.36 1.53
C PRO A 117 2.01 8.14 1.96
N SER A 118 2.85 9.17 1.81
CA SER A 118 4.30 9.12 2.02
C SER A 118 4.68 8.79 3.45
N ALA A 119 3.91 9.28 4.43
CA ALA A 119 4.12 8.97 5.85
C ALA A 119 3.96 7.46 6.11
N THR A 120 2.87 6.86 5.61
CA THR A 120 2.61 5.42 5.73
C THR A 120 3.68 4.59 5.01
N ILE A 121 4.13 5.02 3.84
CA ILE A 121 5.22 4.34 3.11
C ILE A 121 6.53 4.43 3.88
N ALA A 122 6.85 5.59 4.47
CA ALA A 122 8.07 5.79 5.26
C ALA A 122 8.05 4.96 6.55
N GLU A 123 6.92 4.95 7.25
CA GLU A 123 6.69 4.15 8.46
C GLU A 123 6.81 2.65 8.18
N ALA A 124 6.23 2.17 7.08
CA ALA A 124 6.37 0.79 6.65
C ALA A 124 7.84 0.44 6.36
N ARG A 125 8.59 1.30 5.66
CA ARG A 125 10.02 1.09 5.39
C ARG A 125 10.86 1.10 6.66
N ALA A 126 10.60 2.02 7.58
CA ALA A 126 11.30 2.10 8.85
C ALA A 126 11.05 0.85 9.72
N SER A 127 9.81 0.36 9.74
CA SER A 127 9.44 -0.85 10.48
C SER A 127 10.15 -2.09 9.93
N LEU A 128 10.24 -2.22 8.60
CA LEU A 128 10.99 -3.29 7.95
C LEU A 128 12.49 -3.22 8.27
N GLY A 129 13.09 -2.03 8.22
CA GLY A 129 14.50 -1.82 8.57
C GLY A 129 14.80 -2.22 10.02
N ALA A 130 13.97 -1.74 10.97
CA ALA A 130 14.14 -2.07 12.38
C ALA A 130 14.05 -3.58 12.67
N ILE A 131 13.17 -4.30 11.96
CA ILE A 131 13.07 -5.76 12.08
C ILE A 131 14.33 -6.44 11.56
N THR A 132 14.85 -6.01 10.40
CA THR A 132 16.09 -6.56 9.83
C THR A 132 17.29 -6.30 10.74
N ASP A 133 17.45 -5.08 11.24
CA ASP A 133 18.55 -4.71 12.13
C ASP A 133 18.50 -5.49 13.46
N ALA A 134 17.30 -5.70 14.02
CA ALA A 134 17.14 -6.48 15.23
C ALA A 134 17.53 -7.95 15.06
N ILE A 135 17.24 -8.54 13.88
CA ILE A 135 17.65 -9.92 13.56
C ILE A 135 19.18 -10.00 13.42
N GLU A 136 19.80 -9.07 12.69
CA GLU A 136 21.25 -9.08 12.46
C GLU A 136 22.04 -8.90 13.77
N ASN A 137 21.65 -7.91 14.59
CA ASN A 137 22.27 -7.68 15.88
C ASN A 137 22.03 -8.82 16.87
N GLY A 138 20.84 -9.43 16.87
CA GLY A 138 20.52 -10.57 17.72
C GLY A 138 21.31 -11.83 17.37
N VAL A 139 21.58 -12.07 16.09
CA VAL A 139 22.44 -13.17 15.63
C VAL A 139 23.90 -12.92 16.03
N ALA A 140 24.39 -11.68 15.88
CA ALA A 140 25.74 -11.30 16.27
C ALA A 140 25.98 -11.46 17.78
N ASP A 141 25.07 -10.98 18.65
CA ASP A 141 25.17 -11.14 20.11
C ASP A 141 25.16 -12.62 20.54
N ALA A 142 24.33 -13.43 19.89
CA ALA A 142 24.26 -14.87 20.17
C ALA A 142 25.55 -15.62 19.78
N GLN A 143 26.25 -15.20 18.73
CA GLN A 143 27.56 -15.74 18.37
C GLN A 143 28.65 -15.30 19.34
N GLN A 144 28.66 -14.03 19.75
CA GLN A 144 29.65 -13.47 20.68
C GLN A 144 29.56 -14.14 22.07
N ARG A 145 28.35 -14.36 22.59
CA ARG A 145 28.13 -15.03 23.89
C ARG A 145 28.54 -16.50 23.93
N ARG A 146 28.75 -17.15 22.78
CA ARG A 146 29.28 -18.53 22.73
C ARG A 146 30.79 -18.61 22.85
N ILE A 147 31.54 -17.50 22.79
CA ILE A 147 33.00 -17.51 22.85
C ILE A 147 33.50 -16.64 24.02
N PRO A 148 33.46 -17.12 25.27
CA PRO A 148 34.40 -16.63 26.27
C PRO A 148 35.78 -17.26 25.98
N THR A 149 36.52 -16.70 25.02
CA THR A 149 37.94 -17.06 24.78
C THR A 149 38.77 -16.79 26.05
N ASP A 150 38.35 -15.80 26.82
CA ASP A 150 38.84 -15.38 28.12
C ASP A 150 38.60 -16.41 29.25
N ALA A 151 37.55 -17.24 29.18
CA ALA A 151 37.37 -18.33 30.16
C ALA A 151 38.33 -19.51 29.91
N ILE A 152 38.76 -19.71 28.66
CA ILE A 152 39.70 -20.77 28.28
C ILE A 152 41.14 -20.36 28.62
N GLU A 153 41.52 -19.09 28.45
CA GLU A 153 42.85 -18.59 28.82
C GLU A 153 43.10 -18.51 30.34
N VAL A 154 42.09 -18.16 31.14
CA VAL A 154 42.19 -18.11 32.61
C VAL A 154 42.41 -19.51 33.20
N THR A 155 41.83 -20.55 32.59
CA THR A 155 41.99 -21.94 33.06
C THR A 155 43.33 -22.55 32.63
N GLY A 156 43.88 -22.17 31.48
CA GLY A 156 45.20 -22.64 31.01
C GLY A 156 46.41 -22.06 31.77
N SER A 157 46.23 -20.90 32.40
CA SER A 157 47.29 -20.15 33.08
C SER A 157 47.42 -20.47 34.59
N ALA A 158 46.42 -21.16 35.17
CA ALA A 158 46.41 -21.50 36.59
C ALA A 158 47.29 -22.74 36.86
N LYS A 159 48.51 -22.54 37.38
CA LYS A 159 49.32 -23.63 37.96
C LYS A 159 48.55 -24.26 39.12
N LEU A 160 48.02 -25.46 38.92
CA LEU A 160 47.46 -26.28 40.00
C LEU A 160 48.53 -26.49 41.08
N PRO A 161 48.25 -26.18 42.36
CA PRO A 161 49.20 -26.44 43.44
C PRO A 161 49.46 -27.95 43.55
N LYS A 162 50.71 -28.33 43.77
CA LYS A 162 51.10 -29.74 43.92
C LYS A 162 50.25 -30.42 45.00
N ARG A 163 49.64 -31.54 44.62
CA ARG A 163 48.85 -32.41 45.50
C ARG A 163 49.68 -32.75 46.74
N ARG A 164 49.27 -32.23 47.90
CA ARG A 164 49.82 -32.64 49.19
C ARG A 164 49.44 -34.10 49.41
N THR A 165 50.42 -35.00 49.38
CA THR A 165 50.24 -36.40 49.76
C THR A 165 50.53 -36.50 51.24
N ASP A 166 49.51 -36.32 52.06
CA ASP A 166 49.53 -36.69 53.47
C ASP A 166 49.34 -38.20 53.59
N HIS A 167 50.36 -38.82 54.16
CA HIS A 167 50.49 -40.24 54.43
C HIS A 167 49.72 -40.52 55.71
N TRP A 168 48.49 -41.00 55.56
CA TRP A 168 47.70 -41.54 56.67
C TRP A 168 47.79 -43.07 56.63
N SER A 169 48.79 -43.58 57.33
CA SER A 169 48.85 -44.96 57.79
C SER A 169 48.68 -44.95 59.31
N GLU A 170 47.52 -45.41 59.78
CA GLU A 170 47.27 -46.30 60.94
C GLU A 170 45.77 -46.42 61.20
#